data_AF-A0A226F8M0-F1
#
_entry.id   AF-A0A226F8M0-F1
#
_cell.length_a   1.000
_cell.length_b   1.000
_cell.length_c   1.000
_cell.angle_alpha   90.00
_cell.angle_beta   90.00
_cell.angle_gamma   90.00
#
_symmetry.space_group_name_H-M   'P 1'
#
loop_
_entity.id
_entity.type
_entity.pdbx_description
1 polymer ?
#
loop_
_entity_poly.entity_id
_entity_poly.type
_entity_poly.pdbx_seq_one_letter_code
_entity_poly.pdbx_strand_id
1 'polypeptide(L)'
;MPIFKTREFFSRVVIGRSHSFRWNETNLVEEEILNVTYEDGKWSKPYFDCGGGNIWMITYMVPFFGYNGHNETYYFKGTSGIDIDLRRVDIDQCPLPANSTELNIFAASDKCKNATTKCVPLKGLGFRRGSYRCICKDGFYFPNVSSAHKYFNGTLLEEEYEKKFTGFWQNETSLYDMDGLFECLPCPFGCDTCVDDRPCVVSLNWLMRTAILILQGAIIAMLPIVGLFTYKYSNVKVVRAASPVLLRFIVLGAFFIYCTILVNYPSPSVITCTLRVWLREIGFSLAYGSLLLKTWRISVIFRVRSAKAIKITDLDLMKRLGAIVGTFTSLLVIRTLVAPPIAIVSYTADELKAWLCKSDWWDHSMMIILANLSYIQHFMLIPGGGEYDDDVAMLVGETRRERRKCGNQWIFPNSDHHCYTTALNASFNSTMVSHGTLLNNPMPCLVELCFLVWGIRLCIVVRKAPSEFNESKFISLAIYNEFLLSLFLNISMYAIF
;
A
#
# COMPACT_ATOMS: atom_id res chain seq x y z
N MET A 1 -64.73 -4.51 18.25
CA MET A 1 -64.71 -3.52 17.15
C MET A 1 -64.60 -4.28 15.83
N PRO A 2 -65.37 -3.98 14.78
CA PRO A 2 -65.31 -4.74 13.55
C PRO A 2 -63.97 -4.44 12.87
N ILE A 3 -63.11 -5.47 12.81
CA ILE A 3 -61.76 -5.39 12.24
C ILE A 3 -61.84 -5.12 10.72
N PHE A 4 -62.92 -5.55 10.07
CA PHE A 4 -63.18 -5.41 8.65
C PHE A 4 -64.36 -4.49 8.34
N LYS A 5 -64.15 -3.48 7.49
CA LYS A 5 -65.21 -2.75 6.80
C LYS A 5 -65.48 -3.44 5.46
N THR A 6 -66.57 -4.20 5.37
CA THR A 6 -66.94 -5.02 4.21
C THR A 6 -67.05 -4.22 2.90
N ARG A 7 -67.50 -2.96 2.93
CA ARG A 7 -67.65 -2.12 1.72
C ARG A 7 -66.34 -1.74 1.04
N GLU A 8 -65.26 -1.50 1.79
CA GLU A 8 -63.96 -1.12 1.21
C GLU A 8 -63.22 -2.33 0.63
N PHE A 9 -63.45 -3.52 1.19
CA PHE A 9 -62.82 -4.77 0.78
C PHE A 9 -63.20 -5.21 -0.65
N PHE A 10 -64.49 -5.17 -0.99
CA PHE A 10 -64.97 -5.57 -2.33
C PHE A 10 -64.47 -4.69 -3.47
N SER A 11 -63.91 -3.52 -3.18
CA SER A 11 -63.34 -2.62 -4.20
C SER A 11 -61.92 -3.01 -4.65
N ARG A 12 -61.23 -3.90 -3.92
CA ARG A 12 -59.80 -4.22 -4.12
C ARG A 12 -59.52 -5.65 -4.58
N VAL A 13 -60.47 -6.57 -4.47
CA VAL A 13 -60.23 -8.00 -4.71
C VAL A 13 -60.56 -8.40 -6.15
N VAL A 14 -59.66 -9.15 -6.79
CA VAL A 14 -59.78 -9.63 -8.17
C VAL A 14 -60.47 -11.00 -8.20
N ILE A 15 -61.46 -11.17 -9.08
CA ILE A 15 -62.11 -12.47 -9.32
C ILE A 15 -61.13 -13.35 -10.11
N GLY A 16 -60.70 -14.46 -9.51
CA GLY A 16 -59.82 -15.44 -10.14
C GLY A 16 -60.60 -16.68 -10.56
N ARG A 17 -60.27 -17.26 -11.72
CA ARG A 17 -60.79 -18.56 -12.14
C ARG A 17 -59.94 -19.66 -11.53
N SER A 18 -60.57 -20.61 -10.84
CA SER A 18 -59.90 -21.78 -10.28
C SER A 18 -60.76 -23.02 -10.51
N HIS A 19 -60.10 -24.15 -10.76
CA HIS A 19 -60.77 -25.43 -10.95
C HIS A 19 -60.84 -26.18 -9.62
N SER A 20 -62.06 -26.54 -9.18
CA SER A 20 -62.25 -27.35 -7.98
C SER A 20 -62.63 -28.79 -8.37
N PHE A 21 -62.14 -29.76 -7.60
CA PHE A 21 -62.53 -31.17 -7.73
C PHE A 21 -63.56 -31.50 -6.65
N ARG A 22 -64.75 -31.96 -7.06
CA ARG A 22 -65.75 -32.49 -6.13
C ARG A 22 -65.62 -34.01 -6.08
N TRP A 23 -65.49 -34.57 -4.87
CA TRP A 23 -65.25 -36.00 -4.59
C TRP A 23 -66.47 -36.86 -4.98
N ASN A 24 -66.71 -37.01 -6.29
CA ASN A 24 -67.55 -38.01 -6.99
C ASN A 24 -67.82 -37.67 -8.46
N GLU A 25 -67.30 -36.55 -8.99
CA GLU A 25 -67.50 -36.16 -10.38
C GLU A 25 -66.16 -35.98 -11.10
N THR A 26 -66.02 -36.57 -12.30
CA THR A 26 -64.81 -36.55 -13.13
C THR A 26 -64.71 -35.34 -14.05
N ASN A 27 -65.69 -34.43 -14.03
CA ASN A 27 -65.73 -33.24 -14.88
C ASN A 27 -65.18 -32.02 -14.13
N LEU A 28 -64.26 -31.29 -14.80
CA LEU A 28 -63.73 -30.01 -14.33
C LEU A 28 -64.86 -28.96 -14.35
N VAL A 29 -65.25 -28.46 -13.18
CA VAL A 29 -66.14 -27.29 -13.07
C VAL A 29 -65.25 -26.06 -12.85
N GLU A 30 -65.32 -25.08 -13.76
CA GLU A 30 -64.74 -23.75 -13.54
C GLU A 30 -65.61 -23.01 -12.51
N GLU A 31 -65.08 -22.79 -11.31
CA GLU A 31 -65.72 -21.93 -10.31
C GLU A 31 -64.97 -20.59 -10.25
N GLU A 32 -65.69 -19.48 -10.39
CA GLU A 32 -65.15 -18.13 -10.13
C GLU A 32 -65.07 -17.92 -8.61
N ILE A 33 -63.88 -18.15 -8.06
CA ILE A 33 -63.62 -18.04 -6.62
C ILE A 33 -63.00 -16.67 -6.36
N LEU A 34 -63.56 -15.95 -5.39
CA LEU A 34 -62.97 -14.73 -4.87
C LEU A 34 -61.61 -15.07 -4.24
N ASN A 35 -60.52 -14.69 -4.91
CA ASN A 35 -59.18 -15.05 -4.46
C ASN A 35 -58.69 -14.04 -3.42
N VAL A 36 -58.70 -14.45 -2.14
CA VAL A 36 -58.23 -13.59 -1.04
C VAL A 36 -56.73 -13.78 -0.87
N THR A 37 -55.98 -12.69 -1.02
CA THR A 37 -54.51 -12.71 -0.93
C THR A 37 -54.03 -12.38 0.48
N TYR A 38 -52.74 -12.60 0.76
CA TYR A 38 -52.15 -12.23 2.05
C TYR A 38 -52.25 -10.72 2.34
N GLU A 39 -52.35 -9.86 1.33
CA GLU A 39 -52.44 -8.40 1.56
C GLU A 39 -53.83 -7.96 2.06
N ASP A 40 -54.84 -8.82 1.89
CA ASP A 40 -56.24 -8.54 2.22
C ASP A 40 -56.59 -8.81 3.70
N GLY A 41 -55.71 -9.48 4.45
CA GLY A 41 -55.92 -9.74 5.86
C GLY A 41 -55.45 -8.59 6.76
N LYS A 42 -55.79 -8.69 8.06
CA LYS A 42 -55.52 -7.64 9.02
C LYS A 42 -55.06 -8.18 10.37
N TRP A 43 -54.00 -7.57 10.89
CA TRP A 43 -53.48 -7.84 12.23
C TRP A 43 -54.26 -7.08 13.30
N SER A 44 -54.54 -7.74 14.42
CA SER A 44 -55.01 -7.09 15.64
C SER A 44 -53.87 -6.32 16.31
N LYS A 45 -54.21 -5.40 17.23
CA LYS A 45 -53.22 -4.98 18.24
C LYS A 45 -52.96 -6.15 19.20
N PRO A 46 -51.77 -6.24 19.82
CA PRO A 46 -51.54 -7.19 20.92
C PRO A 46 -52.64 -7.08 21.99
N TYR A 47 -53.23 -8.20 22.37
CA TYR A 47 -54.23 -8.26 23.44
C TYR A 47 -54.03 -9.49 24.33
N PHE A 48 -54.50 -9.40 25.56
CA PHE A 48 -54.44 -10.48 26.52
C PHE A 48 -55.77 -11.25 26.52
N ASP A 49 -55.72 -12.55 26.24
CA ASP A 49 -56.91 -13.40 26.20
C ASP A 49 -57.28 -13.91 27.60
N CYS A 50 -58.21 -13.20 28.24
CA CYS A 50 -58.83 -13.59 29.51
C CYS A 50 -59.98 -14.57 29.27
N GLY A 51 -59.71 -15.88 29.11
CA GLY A 51 -60.78 -16.88 29.04
C GLY A 51 -60.40 -18.22 28.43
N GLY A 52 -59.42 -18.26 27.52
CA GLY A 52 -58.89 -19.50 26.96
C GLY A 52 -57.60 -19.96 27.63
N GLY A 53 -56.58 -19.09 27.65
CA GLY A 53 -55.22 -19.46 28.08
C GLY A 53 -54.50 -18.49 29.01
N ASN A 54 -55.03 -17.28 29.28
CA ASN A 54 -54.33 -16.21 30.00
C ASN A 54 -52.97 -15.88 29.35
N ILE A 55 -52.99 -15.64 28.03
CA ILE A 55 -51.80 -15.41 27.21
C ILE A 55 -51.91 -14.13 26.39
N TRP A 56 -50.78 -13.46 26.20
CA TRP A 56 -50.67 -12.34 25.28
C TRP A 56 -50.61 -12.87 23.85
N MET A 57 -51.49 -12.40 22.98
CA MET A 57 -51.58 -12.84 21.60
C MET A 57 -51.71 -11.67 20.63
N ILE A 58 -51.33 -11.94 19.39
CA ILE A 58 -51.69 -11.13 18.23
C ILE A 58 -52.37 -12.03 17.22
N THR A 59 -53.46 -11.55 16.62
CA THR A 59 -54.27 -12.35 15.71
C THR A 59 -54.23 -11.75 14.32
N TYR A 60 -53.92 -12.58 13.34
CA TYR A 60 -54.11 -12.26 11.94
C TYR A 60 -55.45 -12.78 11.46
N MET A 61 -56.31 -11.93 10.91
CA MET A 61 -57.65 -12.33 10.46
C MET A 61 -57.84 -12.04 8.98
N VAL A 62 -58.38 -13.02 8.26
CA VAL A 62 -58.73 -12.93 6.84
C VAL A 62 -60.22 -13.25 6.66
N PRO A 63 -61.00 -12.43 5.94
CA PRO A 63 -62.40 -12.71 5.69
C PRO A 63 -62.56 -13.77 4.60
N PHE A 64 -63.58 -14.62 4.71
CA PHE A 64 -64.01 -15.51 3.63
C PHE A 64 -65.49 -15.31 3.33
N PHE A 65 -65.83 -15.52 2.06
CA PHE A 65 -67.13 -15.16 1.51
C PHE A 65 -67.83 -16.39 0.95
N GLY A 66 -69.16 -16.40 1.04
CA GLY A 66 -70.00 -17.34 0.33
C GLY A 66 -70.43 -16.75 -1.01
N TYR A 67 -70.55 -17.61 -2.03
CA TYR A 67 -71.16 -17.25 -3.30
C TYR A 67 -72.64 -17.64 -3.30
N ASN A 68 -73.52 -16.73 -3.71
CA ASN A 68 -74.93 -17.03 -3.93
C ASN A 68 -75.21 -17.08 -5.44
N GLY A 69 -75.28 -18.30 -5.99
CA GLY A 69 -75.46 -18.53 -7.43
C GLY A 69 -76.79 -18.06 -8.02
N HIS A 70 -77.80 -17.73 -7.21
CA HIS A 70 -79.08 -17.21 -7.72
C HIS A 70 -79.06 -15.72 -8.03
N ASN A 71 -78.23 -14.94 -7.32
CA ASN A 71 -78.14 -13.48 -7.49
C ASN A 71 -76.76 -13.02 -7.97
N GLU A 72 -75.84 -13.95 -8.23
CA GLU A 72 -74.44 -13.68 -8.63
C GLU A 72 -73.67 -12.76 -7.65
N THR A 73 -74.06 -12.76 -6.37
CA THR A 73 -73.46 -11.88 -5.33
C THR A 73 -72.66 -12.67 -4.31
N TYR A 74 -71.51 -12.13 -3.89
CA TYR A 74 -70.76 -12.61 -2.74
C TYR A 74 -71.29 -12.01 -1.44
N TYR A 75 -71.39 -12.81 -0.38
CA TYR A 75 -71.78 -12.37 0.95
C TYR A 75 -70.75 -12.81 2.01
N PHE A 76 -70.54 -11.98 3.03
CA PHE A 76 -69.61 -12.28 4.11
C PHE A 76 -70.11 -13.47 4.94
N LYS A 77 -69.29 -14.52 5.04
CA LYS A 77 -69.60 -15.69 5.87
C LYS A 77 -68.92 -15.64 7.23
N GLY A 78 -67.69 -15.15 7.28
CA GLY A 78 -66.92 -15.08 8.51
C GLY A 78 -65.46 -14.70 8.27
N THR A 79 -64.66 -14.81 9.33
CA THR A 79 -63.22 -14.61 9.29
C THR A 79 -62.52 -15.90 9.72
N SER A 80 -61.45 -16.25 9.01
CA SER A 80 -60.47 -17.23 9.49
C SER A 80 -59.33 -16.46 10.14
N GLY A 81 -58.98 -16.82 11.37
CA GLY A 81 -57.93 -16.18 12.15
C GLY A 81 -56.81 -17.14 12.50
N ILE A 82 -55.58 -16.63 12.58
CA ILE A 82 -54.46 -17.34 13.20
C ILE A 82 -54.03 -16.51 14.41
N ASP A 83 -54.14 -17.12 15.59
CA ASP A 83 -53.68 -16.55 16.85
C ASP A 83 -52.22 -16.93 17.08
N ILE A 84 -51.38 -15.92 17.30
CA ILE A 84 -49.95 -16.10 17.59
C ILE A 84 -49.70 -15.75 19.05
N ASP A 85 -49.26 -16.74 19.82
CA ASP A 85 -48.80 -16.56 21.20
C ASP A 85 -47.53 -15.69 21.19
N LEU A 86 -47.67 -14.47 21.71
CA LEU A 86 -46.58 -13.52 21.73
C LEU A 86 -45.42 -14.04 22.58
N ARG A 87 -45.64 -14.89 23.59
CA ARG A 87 -44.56 -15.47 24.41
C ARG A 87 -43.57 -16.29 23.59
N ARG A 88 -43.96 -16.79 22.42
CA ARG A 88 -43.11 -17.57 21.50
C ARG A 88 -42.48 -16.73 20.40
N VAL A 89 -42.77 -15.43 20.35
CA VAL A 89 -42.21 -14.49 19.38
C VAL A 89 -41.00 -13.81 20.01
N ASP A 90 -39.84 -13.92 19.35
CA ASP A 90 -38.63 -13.21 19.79
C ASP A 90 -38.77 -11.71 19.57
N ILE A 91 -38.20 -10.92 20.48
CA ILE A 91 -38.05 -9.47 20.33
C ILE A 91 -36.62 -9.12 19.95
N ASP A 92 -36.46 -8.16 19.04
CA ASP A 92 -35.17 -7.60 18.70
C ASP A 92 -34.99 -6.23 19.37
N GLN A 93 -34.14 -6.18 20.39
CA GLN A 93 -33.85 -4.96 21.14
C GLN A 93 -32.73 -4.12 20.51
N CYS A 94 -32.02 -4.66 19.50
CA CYS A 94 -30.86 -4.01 18.92
C CYS A 94 -31.27 -2.87 17.96
N PRO A 95 -30.38 -1.88 17.72
CA PRO A 95 -30.68 -0.78 16.82
C PRO A 95 -30.81 -1.28 15.37
N LEU A 96 -31.80 -0.74 14.65
CA LEU A 96 -31.97 -1.00 13.22
C LEU A 96 -30.80 -0.40 12.42
N PRO A 97 -30.37 -1.05 11.33
CA PRO A 97 -29.41 -0.45 10.41
C PRO A 97 -30.03 0.78 9.72
N ALA A 98 -29.22 1.80 9.44
CA ALA A 98 -29.67 3.11 8.98
C ALA A 98 -30.52 3.10 7.68
N ASN A 99 -30.45 2.02 6.89
CA ASN A 99 -31.16 1.88 5.61
C ASN A 99 -32.37 0.93 5.67
N SER A 100 -32.77 0.44 6.86
CA SER A 100 -33.92 -0.45 6.97
C SER A 100 -35.25 0.32 7.05
N THR A 101 -36.23 -0.11 6.26
CA THR A 101 -37.63 0.34 6.34
C THR A 101 -38.48 -0.57 7.24
N GLU A 102 -37.88 -1.56 7.89
CA GLU A 102 -38.58 -2.47 8.78
C GLU A 102 -39.01 -1.75 10.07
N LEU A 103 -40.26 -1.92 10.45
CA LEU A 103 -40.79 -1.37 11.69
C LEU A 103 -40.46 -2.31 12.85
N ASN A 104 -39.42 -1.98 13.62
CA ASN A 104 -39.15 -2.63 14.90
C ASN A 104 -39.36 -1.65 16.06
N ILE A 105 -40.43 -1.86 16.82
CA ILE A 105 -40.80 -1.02 17.97
C ILE A 105 -39.87 -1.19 19.18
N PHE A 106 -39.10 -2.27 19.23
CA PHE A 106 -38.15 -2.57 20.31
C PHE A 106 -36.72 -2.18 19.95
N ALA A 107 -36.49 -1.64 18.75
CA ALA A 107 -35.15 -1.27 18.30
C ALA A 107 -34.50 -0.23 19.24
N ALA A 108 -33.18 -0.37 19.44
CA ALA A 108 -32.38 0.50 20.31
C ALA A 108 -32.86 0.56 21.78
N SER A 109 -33.54 -0.49 22.25
CA SER A 109 -33.92 -0.64 23.65
C SER A 109 -32.91 -1.46 24.46
N ASP A 110 -31.84 -1.94 23.84
CA ASP A 110 -30.75 -2.66 24.49
C ASP A 110 -30.00 -1.78 25.52
N LYS A 111 -29.21 -2.44 26.36
CA LYS A 111 -28.39 -1.82 27.41
C LYS A 111 -26.90 -1.99 27.14
N CYS A 112 -26.51 -2.34 25.91
CA CYS A 112 -25.10 -2.45 25.55
C CYS A 112 -24.42 -1.07 25.70
N LYS A 113 -23.20 -1.07 26.23
CA LYS A 113 -22.38 0.16 26.30
C LYS A 113 -21.91 0.54 24.90
N ASN A 114 -22.63 1.46 24.26
CA ASN A 114 -22.43 1.84 22.86
C ASN A 114 -21.01 2.42 22.58
N ALA A 115 -20.26 2.86 23.59
CA ALA A 115 -18.88 3.33 23.39
C ALA A 115 -17.97 2.22 22.83
N THR A 116 -18.06 1.00 23.37
CA THR A 116 -17.10 -0.09 23.09
C THR A 116 -17.77 -1.37 22.55
N THR A 117 -19.10 -1.48 22.64
CA THR A 117 -19.85 -2.70 22.29
C THR A 117 -20.97 -2.46 21.27
N LYS A 118 -21.36 -3.50 20.52
CA LYS A 118 -22.46 -3.54 19.55
C LYS A 118 -23.44 -4.68 19.91
N CYS A 119 -24.74 -4.41 19.79
CA CYS A 119 -25.82 -5.35 20.11
C CYS A 119 -26.04 -6.36 18.98
N VAL A 120 -26.23 -7.63 19.33
CA VAL A 120 -26.63 -8.71 18.40
C VAL A 120 -27.81 -9.50 19.00
N PRO A 121 -28.95 -9.62 18.29
CA PRO A 121 -30.12 -10.30 18.82
C PRO A 121 -29.94 -11.82 18.87
N LEU A 122 -30.59 -12.46 19.85
CA LEU A 122 -30.63 -13.91 20.02
C LEU A 122 -32.05 -14.41 19.69
N LYS A 123 -32.15 -15.45 18.86
CA LYS A 123 -33.42 -16.05 18.43
C LYS A 123 -33.72 -17.33 19.25
N GLY A 124 -35.00 -17.69 19.36
CA GLY A 124 -35.49 -18.90 20.01
C GLY A 124 -35.68 -18.78 21.53
N LEU A 125 -35.76 -17.56 22.06
CA LEU A 125 -35.87 -17.28 23.48
C LEU A 125 -37.26 -16.77 23.90
N GLY A 126 -38.11 -16.48 22.92
CA GLY A 126 -39.46 -15.97 23.12
C GLY A 126 -39.48 -14.50 23.55
N PHE A 127 -40.64 -14.06 24.03
CA PHE A 127 -40.87 -12.67 24.41
C PHE A 127 -40.29 -12.37 25.79
N ARG A 128 -39.01 -12.00 25.81
CA ARG A 128 -38.32 -11.60 27.03
C ARG A 128 -37.24 -10.56 26.76
N ARG A 129 -37.04 -9.65 27.72
CA ARG A 129 -35.93 -8.68 27.74
C ARG A 129 -34.60 -9.42 27.93
N GLY A 130 -33.53 -8.84 27.39
CA GLY A 130 -32.19 -9.42 27.47
C GLY A 130 -31.92 -10.53 26.45
N SER A 131 -32.76 -10.68 25.43
CA SER A 131 -32.59 -11.64 24.33
C SER A 131 -31.59 -11.14 23.28
N TYR A 132 -30.44 -10.65 23.74
CA TYR A 132 -29.35 -10.17 22.91
C TYR A 132 -28.01 -10.44 23.60
N ARG A 133 -26.94 -10.28 22.86
CA ARG A 133 -25.57 -10.27 23.38
C ARG A 133 -24.85 -9.02 22.90
N CYS A 134 -24.03 -8.44 23.77
CA CYS A 134 -23.17 -7.32 23.41
C CYS A 134 -21.79 -7.86 23.01
N ILE A 135 -21.40 -7.68 21.76
CA ILE A 135 -20.07 -8.04 21.26
C ILE A 135 -19.22 -6.78 21.12
N CYS A 136 -17.90 -6.90 21.15
CA CYS A 136 -17.03 -5.73 21.00
C CYS A 136 -17.17 -5.11 19.60
N LYS A 137 -17.09 -3.78 19.53
CA LYS A 137 -16.94 -3.04 18.27
C LYS A 137 -15.55 -3.28 17.69
N ASP A 138 -15.43 -3.04 16.39
CA ASP A 138 -14.14 -3.12 15.71
C ASP A 138 -13.19 -2.07 16.31
N GLY A 139 -11.92 -2.42 16.50
CA GLY A 139 -10.98 -1.65 17.33
C GLY A 139 -11.03 -1.94 18.83
N PHE A 140 -11.89 -2.86 19.29
CA PHE A 140 -11.94 -3.31 20.69
C PHE A 140 -11.97 -4.85 20.81
N TYR A 141 -11.46 -5.39 21.90
CA TYR A 141 -11.47 -6.82 22.21
C TYR A 141 -12.01 -7.12 23.62
N PHE A 142 -12.41 -8.38 23.82
CA PHE A 142 -13.04 -8.82 25.06
C PHE A 142 -11.99 -9.02 26.17
N PRO A 143 -12.17 -8.45 27.40
CA PRO A 143 -11.14 -8.46 28.44
C PRO A 143 -10.65 -9.86 28.84
N ASN A 144 -11.55 -10.84 28.92
CA ASN A 144 -11.22 -12.22 29.26
C ASN A 144 -10.98 -13.07 28.01
N VAL A 145 -9.75 -13.01 27.49
CA VAL A 145 -9.35 -13.67 26.24
C VAL A 145 -9.46 -15.21 26.26
N SER A 146 -9.37 -15.82 27.45
CA SER A 146 -9.45 -17.27 27.65
C SER A 146 -10.88 -17.80 27.71
N SER A 147 -11.87 -16.92 27.78
CA SER A 147 -13.28 -17.33 27.81
C SER A 147 -13.72 -17.91 26.46
N ALA A 148 -14.52 -18.99 26.52
CA ALA A 148 -15.13 -19.59 25.32
C ALA A 148 -16.15 -18.65 24.65
N HIS A 149 -16.77 -17.76 25.44
CA HIS A 149 -17.81 -16.84 25.00
C HIS A 149 -17.35 -15.39 25.17
N LYS A 150 -16.93 -14.78 24.06
CA LYS A 150 -16.40 -13.40 24.00
C LYS A 150 -17.50 -12.36 23.79
N TYR A 151 -18.48 -12.35 24.68
CA TYR A 151 -19.60 -11.42 24.63
C TYR A 151 -20.21 -11.23 26.02
N PHE A 152 -20.90 -10.11 26.23
CA PHE A 152 -21.67 -9.87 27.43
C PHE A 152 -23.12 -10.34 27.20
N ASN A 153 -23.65 -11.14 28.13
CA ASN A 153 -25.03 -11.63 28.06
C ASN A 153 -26.01 -10.49 28.33
N GLY A 154 -26.97 -10.28 27.42
CA GLY A 154 -28.01 -9.25 27.57
C GLY A 154 -28.88 -9.47 28.81
N THR A 155 -29.19 -10.71 29.18
CA THR A 155 -29.98 -11.02 30.39
C THR A 155 -29.32 -10.50 31.66
N LEU A 156 -28.01 -10.74 31.84
CA LEU A 156 -27.26 -10.24 33.00
C LEU A 156 -27.14 -8.71 32.97
N LEU A 157 -26.97 -8.14 31.78
CA LEU A 157 -26.84 -6.70 31.59
C LEU A 157 -28.14 -5.96 31.93
N GLU A 158 -29.29 -6.49 31.52
CA GLU A 158 -30.61 -5.96 31.87
C GLU A 158 -30.87 -6.07 33.37
N GLU A 159 -30.46 -7.18 34.02
CA GLU A 159 -30.60 -7.35 35.48
C GLU A 159 -29.77 -6.31 36.25
N GLU A 160 -28.49 -6.14 35.89
CA GLU A 160 -27.61 -5.15 36.53
C GLU A 160 -28.06 -3.71 36.24
N TYR A 161 -28.62 -3.45 35.05
CA TYR A 161 -29.22 -2.17 34.72
C TYR A 161 -30.51 -1.91 35.50
N GLU A 162 -31.33 -2.93 35.72
CA GLU A 162 -32.53 -2.84 36.56
C GLU A 162 -32.15 -2.54 38.01
N LYS A 163 -31.12 -3.21 38.56
CA LYS A 163 -30.53 -2.90 39.87
C LYS A 163 -30.02 -1.47 39.96
N LYS A 164 -29.47 -0.91 38.88
CA LYS A 164 -29.11 0.52 38.86
C LYS A 164 -30.35 1.40 39.04
N PHE A 165 -31.47 1.04 38.41
CA PHE A 165 -32.70 1.81 38.45
C PHE A 165 -33.47 1.65 39.79
N THR A 166 -33.49 0.44 40.35
CA THR A 166 -34.22 0.12 41.60
C THR A 166 -33.35 0.28 42.86
N GLY A 167 -32.05 0.02 42.75
CA GLY A 167 -31.06 0.01 43.84
C GLY A 167 -30.82 1.36 44.51
N PHE A 168 -31.27 2.46 43.89
CA PHE A 168 -31.39 3.76 44.55
C PHE A 168 -32.20 3.67 45.87
N TRP A 169 -33.13 2.72 45.98
CA TRP A 169 -33.99 2.54 47.15
C TRP A 169 -33.54 1.40 48.10
N GLN A 170 -32.63 0.53 47.67
CA GLN A 170 -32.26 -0.71 48.40
C GLN A 170 -30.79 -0.76 48.89
N ASN A 171 -29.97 0.26 48.61
CA ASN A 171 -28.55 0.32 48.97
C ASN A 171 -27.71 -0.83 48.34
N GLU A 172 -28.13 -1.30 47.16
CA GLU A 172 -27.40 -2.27 46.34
C GLU A 172 -26.55 -1.54 45.29
N THR A 173 -25.27 -1.91 45.17
CA THR A 173 -24.38 -1.35 44.13
C THR A 173 -24.53 -2.11 42.82
N SER A 174 -24.95 -1.42 41.76
CA SER A 174 -25.00 -2.02 40.41
C SER A 174 -23.60 -2.15 39.80
N LEU A 175 -23.31 -3.29 39.19
CA LEU A 175 -22.07 -3.52 38.44
C LEU A 175 -22.05 -2.78 37.08
N TYR A 176 -23.20 -2.26 36.63
CA TYR A 176 -23.34 -1.63 35.32
C TYR A 176 -22.55 -0.31 35.18
N ASP A 177 -22.52 0.50 36.25
CA ASP A 177 -21.87 1.82 36.27
C ASP A 177 -20.39 1.79 36.66
N MET A 178 -19.85 0.62 37.00
CA MET A 178 -18.44 0.48 37.28
C MET A 178 -17.62 0.48 35.99
N ASP A 179 -16.55 1.27 35.99
CA ASP A 179 -15.62 1.39 34.85
C ASP A 179 -14.96 0.04 34.55
N GLY A 180 -14.85 -0.32 33.27
CA GLY A 180 -14.27 -1.59 32.83
C GLY A 180 -15.18 -2.82 32.94
N LEU A 181 -16.38 -2.71 33.54
CA LEU A 181 -17.40 -3.76 33.48
C LEU A 181 -18.35 -3.54 32.30
N PHE A 182 -18.69 -4.63 31.61
CA PHE A 182 -19.48 -4.64 30.37
C PHE A 182 -18.89 -3.77 29.24
N GLU A 183 -17.59 -3.48 29.33
CA GLU A 183 -16.83 -2.70 28.35
C GLU A 183 -15.73 -3.57 27.73
N CYS A 184 -15.47 -3.32 26.45
CA CYS A 184 -14.33 -3.93 25.76
C CYS A 184 -13.08 -3.06 25.87
N LEU A 185 -11.92 -3.69 25.81
CA LEU A 185 -10.62 -3.01 25.84
C LEU A 185 -10.23 -2.56 24.42
N PRO A 186 -9.58 -1.40 24.25
CA PRO A 186 -9.16 -0.93 22.94
C PRO A 186 -8.03 -1.82 22.39
N CYS A 187 -8.02 -2.02 21.07
CA CYS A 187 -6.95 -2.74 20.40
C CYS A 187 -5.62 -1.99 20.46
N PRO A 188 -4.48 -2.69 20.35
CA PRO A 188 -3.18 -2.08 20.19
C PRO A 188 -3.13 -1.12 19.00
N PHE A 189 -2.25 -0.11 19.09
CA PHE A 189 -2.14 0.95 18.08
C PHE A 189 -1.88 0.39 16.67
N GLY A 190 -2.73 0.75 15.71
CA GLY A 190 -2.61 0.35 14.31
C GLY A 190 -3.31 -0.97 13.93
N CYS A 191 -4.06 -1.59 14.86
CA CYS A 191 -4.89 -2.76 14.60
C CYS A 191 -6.35 -2.38 14.31
N ASP A 192 -6.95 -2.94 13.25
CA ASP A 192 -8.37 -2.72 12.93
C ASP A 192 -9.27 -3.67 13.75
N THR A 193 -8.82 -4.92 13.92
CA THR A 193 -9.48 -5.96 14.71
C THR A 193 -8.44 -6.73 15.50
N CYS A 194 -8.70 -7.00 16.77
CA CYS A 194 -7.80 -7.76 17.62
C CYS A 194 -8.58 -8.75 18.50
N VAL A 195 -7.88 -9.81 18.91
CA VAL A 195 -8.43 -10.83 19.81
C VAL A 195 -7.92 -10.62 21.24
N ASP A 196 -6.70 -10.13 21.36
CA ASP A 196 -5.94 -9.91 22.59
C ASP A 196 -4.99 -8.70 22.42
N ASP A 197 -4.24 -8.41 23.48
CA ASP A 197 -3.26 -7.31 23.54
C ASP A 197 -1.96 -7.59 22.77
N ARG A 198 -1.95 -8.58 21.86
CA ARG A 198 -0.77 -8.88 21.06
C ARG A 198 -0.57 -7.79 20.01
N PRO A 199 0.69 -7.35 19.79
CA PRO A 199 0.97 -6.35 18.77
C PRO A 199 0.67 -6.96 17.38
N CYS A 200 -0.20 -6.30 16.61
CA CYS A 200 -0.41 -6.65 15.20
C CYS A 200 0.53 -5.87 14.25
N VAL A 201 1.28 -4.90 14.78
CA VAL A 201 2.27 -4.09 14.05
C VAL A 201 3.66 -4.49 14.51
N VAL A 202 4.60 -4.61 13.57
CA VAL A 202 5.99 -4.99 13.88
C VAL A 202 6.58 -4.07 14.95
N SER A 203 7.06 -4.64 16.05
CA SER A 203 7.82 -3.91 17.06
C SER A 203 9.22 -3.61 16.55
N LEU A 204 9.56 -2.35 16.37
CA LEU A 204 10.89 -1.96 15.91
C LEU A 204 11.85 -1.83 17.09
N ASN A 205 13.08 -2.31 16.90
CA ASN A 205 14.15 -2.17 17.89
C ASN A 205 14.54 -0.69 18.02
N TRP A 206 13.93 0.00 18.98
CA TRP A 206 14.15 1.42 19.27
C TRP A 206 15.62 1.73 19.57
N LEU A 207 16.35 0.79 20.18
CA LEU A 207 17.79 0.92 20.44
C LEU A 207 18.59 1.10 19.14
N MET A 208 18.41 0.19 18.18
CA MET A 208 19.13 0.21 16.91
C MET A 208 18.77 1.46 16.09
N ARG A 209 17.48 1.81 16.04
CA ARG A 209 17.02 3.02 15.35
C ARG A 209 17.57 4.30 15.94
N THR A 210 17.56 4.42 17.27
CA THR A 210 18.07 5.62 17.96
C THR A 210 19.58 5.74 17.82
N ALA A 211 20.31 4.61 17.90
CA ALA A 211 21.76 4.61 17.70
C ALA A 211 22.16 5.11 16.30
N ILE A 212 21.48 4.64 15.24
CA ILE A 212 21.72 5.10 13.86
C ILE A 212 21.41 6.60 13.73
N LEU A 213 20.31 7.07 14.34
CA LEU A 213 19.93 8.48 14.28
C LEU A 213 20.93 9.40 14.98
N ILE A 214 21.45 9.00 16.15
CA ILE A 214 22.47 9.78 16.88
C ILE A 214 23.76 9.87 16.07
N LEU A 215 24.26 8.75 15.55
CA LEU A 215 25.45 8.71 14.70
C LEU A 215 25.28 9.63 13.47
N GLN A 216 24.11 9.57 12.85
CA GLN A 216 23.80 10.38 11.68
C GLN A 216 23.67 11.87 11.99
N GLY A 217 23.05 12.21 13.12
CA GLY A 217 22.93 13.59 13.60
C GLY A 217 24.29 14.22 13.87
N ALA A 218 25.24 13.45 14.42
CA ALA A 218 26.62 13.90 14.63
C ALA A 218 27.31 14.25 13.29
N ILE A 219 27.17 13.40 12.26
CA ILE A 219 27.73 13.67 10.93
C ILE A 219 27.11 14.93 10.32
N ILE A 220 25.78 15.07 10.38
CA ILE A 220 25.07 16.24 9.84
C ILE A 220 25.52 17.53 10.56
N ALA A 221 25.74 17.50 11.87
CA ALA A 221 26.22 18.65 12.63
C ALA A 221 27.68 19.04 12.25
N MET A 222 28.51 18.08 11.86
CA MET A 222 29.89 18.34 11.45
C MET A 222 30.00 18.94 10.03
N LEU A 223 29.04 18.69 9.13
CA LEU A 223 29.09 19.17 7.74
C LEU A 223 29.06 20.71 7.60
N PRO A 224 28.21 21.47 8.31
CA PRO A 224 28.27 22.93 8.32
C PRO A 224 29.61 23.47 8.81
N ILE A 225 30.24 22.82 9.79
CA ILE A 225 31.55 23.22 10.31
C ILE A 225 32.61 23.07 9.21
N VAL A 226 32.59 21.95 8.48
CA VAL A 226 33.46 21.76 7.29
C VAL A 226 33.14 22.80 6.23
N GLY A 227 31.87 23.06 5.93
CA GLY A 227 31.45 24.10 4.98
C GLY A 227 31.99 25.49 5.33
N LEU A 228 31.85 25.91 6.60
CA LEU A 228 32.39 27.17 7.10
C LEU A 228 33.92 27.22 7.06
N PHE A 229 34.59 26.11 7.38
CA PHE A 229 36.04 25.98 7.26
C PHE A 229 36.49 26.20 5.81
N THR A 230 35.83 25.57 4.84
CA THR A 230 36.14 25.76 3.41
C THR A 230 35.84 27.18 2.91
N TYR A 231 34.89 27.87 3.53
CA TYR A 231 34.60 29.27 3.24
C TYR A 231 35.68 30.20 3.80
N LYS A 232 36.02 30.06 5.09
CA LYS A 232 36.97 30.93 5.80
C LYS A 232 38.39 30.81 5.26
N TYR A 233 38.84 29.58 4.95
CA TYR A 233 40.22 29.29 4.53
C TYR A 233 40.38 29.21 3.01
N SER A 234 39.43 29.74 2.21
CA SER A 234 39.48 29.67 0.74
C SER A 234 40.72 30.34 0.11
N ASN A 235 41.36 31.26 0.83
CA ASN A 235 42.55 31.99 0.37
C ASN A 235 43.86 31.22 0.59
N VAL A 236 43.85 30.17 1.42
CA VAL A 236 45.03 29.34 1.67
C VAL A 236 45.37 28.55 0.41
N LYS A 237 46.67 28.48 0.06
CA LYS A 237 47.15 27.84 -1.18
C LYS A 237 46.56 26.45 -1.42
N VAL A 238 46.50 25.62 -0.37
CA VAL A 238 45.96 24.25 -0.42
C VAL A 238 44.46 24.23 -0.81
N VAL A 239 43.63 25.03 -0.11
CA VAL A 239 42.17 25.07 -0.38
C VAL A 239 41.88 25.75 -1.72
N ARG A 240 42.68 26.76 -2.08
CA ARG A 240 42.56 27.47 -3.35
C ARG A 240 42.89 26.57 -4.54
N ALA A 241 43.90 25.69 -4.43
CA ALA A 241 44.25 24.72 -5.46
C ALA A 241 43.10 23.71 -5.71
N ALA A 242 42.45 23.26 -4.64
CA ALA A 242 41.37 22.27 -4.68
C ALA A 242 40.02 22.80 -5.23
N SER A 243 39.94 24.06 -5.66
CA SER A 243 38.74 24.73 -6.19
C SER A 243 37.60 24.83 -5.16
N PRO A 244 37.59 25.86 -4.30
CA PRO A 244 36.71 25.95 -3.12
C PRO A 244 35.22 25.98 -3.45
N VAL A 245 34.84 26.40 -4.67
CA VAL A 245 33.44 26.43 -5.12
C VAL A 245 32.86 25.01 -5.22
N LEU A 246 33.58 24.09 -5.88
CA LEU A 246 33.14 22.69 -6.01
C LEU A 246 33.09 21.97 -4.67
N LEU A 247 34.06 22.26 -3.80
CA LEU A 247 34.13 21.66 -2.47
C LEU A 247 32.87 21.98 -1.63
N ARG A 248 32.34 23.20 -1.75
CA ARG A 248 31.09 23.61 -1.07
C ARG A 248 29.87 22.85 -1.60
N PHE A 249 29.79 22.61 -2.91
CA PHE A 249 28.71 21.80 -3.50
C PHE A 249 28.80 20.32 -3.10
N ILE A 250 30.02 19.77 -2.91
CA ILE A 250 30.21 18.42 -2.38
C ILE A 250 29.65 18.32 -0.95
N VAL A 251 29.98 19.29 -0.09
CA VAL A 251 29.45 19.35 1.28
C VAL A 251 27.92 19.50 1.30
N LEU A 252 27.36 20.33 0.41
CA LEU A 252 25.91 20.48 0.27
C LEU A 252 25.23 19.19 -0.21
N GLY A 253 25.81 18.50 -1.19
CA GLY A 253 25.31 17.21 -1.66
C GLY A 253 25.35 16.14 -0.56
N ALA A 254 26.45 16.07 0.19
CA ALA A 254 26.58 15.18 1.34
C ALA A 254 25.49 15.46 2.40
N PHE A 255 25.22 16.72 2.70
CA PHE A 255 24.14 17.11 3.61
C PHE A 255 22.78 16.53 3.16
N PHE A 256 22.42 16.69 1.88
CA PHE A 256 21.15 16.13 1.37
C PHE A 256 21.08 14.60 1.43
N ILE A 257 22.17 13.90 1.07
CA ILE A 257 22.23 12.44 1.17
C ILE A 257 22.00 12.00 2.62
N TYR A 258 22.67 12.64 3.58
CA TYR A 258 22.54 12.30 4.99
C TYR A 258 21.18 12.67 5.59
N CYS A 259 20.52 13.72 5.11
CA CYS A 259 19.15 14.05 5.49
C CYS A 259 18.13 12.96 5.13
N THR A 260 18.41 12.09 4.15
CA THR A 260 17.49 10.99 3.77
C THR A 260 17.16 10.05 4.93
N ILE A 261 18.13 9.82 5.84
CA ILE A 261 17.96 8.93 6.99
C ILE A 261 17.01 9.55 8.02
N LEU A 262 17.02 10.88 8.18
CA LEU A 262 16.07 11.59 9.04
C LEU A 262 14.63 11.46 8.52
N VAL A 263 14.45 11.53 7.20
CA VAL A 263 13.14 11.34 6.55
C VAL A 263 12.61 9.91 6.69
N ASN A 264 13.50 8.93 6.85
CA ASN A 264 13.12 7.52 7.04
C ASN A 264 12.75 7.14 8.48
N TYR A 265 12.99 8.03 9.46
CA TYR A 265 12.67 7.78 10.86
C TYR A 265 11.15 7.80 11.17
N PRO A 266 10.36 8.81 10.74
CA PRO A 266 8.91 8.82 10.95
C PRO A 266 8.20 7.69 10.20
N SER A 267 6.93 7.46 10.52
CA SER A 267 6.10 6.48 9.80
C SER A 267 6.07 6.80 8.30
N PRO A 268 6.19 5.77 7.43
CA PRO A 268 6.24 5.99 6.00
C PRO A 268 4.89 6.51 5.51
N SER A 269 4.95 7.61 4.78
CA SER A 269 3.83 8.28 4.14
C SER A 269 4.24 8.60 2.70
N VAL A 270 3.28 8.98 1.85
CA VAL A 270 3.56 9.40 0.47
C VAL A 270 4.62 10.53 0.46
N ILE A 271 4.56 11.45 1.42
CA ILE A 271 5.50 12.57 1.55
C ILE A 271 6.90 12.08 1.93
N THR A 272 7.03 11.22 2.96
CA THR A 272 8.35 10.74 3.39
C THR A 272 8.99 9.84 2.33
N CYS A 273 8.21 8.99 1.66
CA CYS A 273 8.68 8.17 0.55
C CYS A 273 9.16 9.02 -0.64
N THR A 274 8.44 10.11 -0.97
CA THR A 274 8.85 11.06 -2.02
C THR A 274 10.12 11.81 -1.66
N LEU A 275 10.15 12.43 -0.47
CA LEU A 275 11.28 13.23 0.00
C LEU A 275 12.56 12.40 0.10
N ARG A 276 12.47 11.13 0.53
CA ARG A 276 13.60 10.22 0.59
C ARG A 276 14.29 10.08 -0.78
N VAL A 277 13.51 9.82 -1.82
CA VAL A 277 14.03 9.64 -3.19
C VAL A 277 14.62 10.96 -3.68
N TRP A 278 13.89 12.06 -3.54
CA TRP A 278 14.35 13.38 -4.00
C TRP A 278 15.67 13.83 -3.34
N LEU A 279 15.77 13.71 -2.02
CA LEU A 279 16.98 14.10 -1.28
C LEU A 279 18.19 13.24 -1.65
N ARG A 280 17.98 11.93 -1.86
CA ARG A 280 19.06 11.01 -2.25
C ARG A 280 19.62 11.37 -3.62
N GLU A 281 18.75 11.51 -4.61
CA GLU A 281 19.14 11.70 -6.01
C GLU A 281 19.72 13.11 -6.27
N ILE A 282 19.12 14.15 -5.66
CA ILE A 282 19.67 15.51 -5.72
C ILE A 282 21.03 15.55 -5.00
N GLY A 283 21.11 14.95 -3.81
CA GLY A 283 22.36 14.86 -3.06
C GLY A 283 23.47 14.13 -3.82
N PHE A 284 23.14 13.00 -4.45
CA PHE A 284 24.04 12.24 -5.31
C PHE A 284 24.55 13.09 -6.49
N SER A 285 23.64 13.72 -7.24
CA SER A 285 24.00 14.53 -8.40
C SER A 285 24.89 15.73 -8.03
N LEU A 286 24.67 16.35 -6.87
CA LEU A 286 25.50 17.46 -6.38
C LEU A 286 26.88 16.99 -5.92
N ALA A 287 26.94 15.94 -5.09
CA ALA A 287 28.20 15.44 -4.53
C ALA A 287 29.07 14.80 -5.61
N TYR A 288 28.55 13.77 -6.28
CA TYR A 288 29.29 13.03 -7.29
C TYR A 288 29.42 13.82 -8.58
N GLY A 289 28.43 14.63 -8.97
CA GLY A 289 28.59 15.52 -10.13
C GLY A 289 29.69 16.56 -9.96
N SER A 290 29.85 17.12 -8.77
CA SER A 290 30.96 18.03 -8.47
C SER A 290 32.31 17.32 -8.48
N LEU A 291 32.39 16.09 -7.96
CA LEU A 291 33.60 15.25 -8.01
C LEU A 291 33.98 14.88 -9.45
N LEU A 292 33.03 14.49 -10.29
CA LEU A 292 33.28 14.15 -11.70
C LEU A 292 33.68 15.37 -12.53
N LEU A 293 33.08 16.53 -12.29
CA LEU A 293 33.48 17.75 -12.96
C LEU A 293 34.90 18.19 -12.57
N LYS A 294 35.29 17.92 -11.32
CA LYS A 294 36.66 18.15 -10.84
C LYS A 294 37.66 17.21 -11.54
N THR A 295 37.36 15.91 -11.66
CA THR A 295 38.23 14.98 -12.41
C THR A 295 38.23 15.26 -13.91
N TRP A 296 37.10 15.64 -14.48
CA TRP A 296 36.98 16.04 -15.89
C TRP A 296 37.88 17.24 -16.21
N ARG A 297 37.85 18.29 -15.38
CA ARG A 297 38.74 19.46 -15.52
C ARG A 297 40.20 19.01 -15.58
N ILE A 298 40.62 18.13 -14.68
CA ILE A 298 41.98 17.58 -14.65
C ILE A 298 42.27 16.83 -15.96
N SER A 299 41.38 15.94 -16.40
CA SER A 299 41.55 15.18 -17.65
C SER A 299 41.73 16.07 -18.89
N VAL A 300 41.02 17.21 -18.96
CA VAL A 300 41.11 18.15 -20.08
C VAL A 300 42.45 18.89 -20.06
N ILE A 301 42.90 19.35 -18.89
CA ILE A 301 44.18 20.06 -18.75
C ILE A 301 45.36 19.16 -19.21
N PHE A 302 45.34 17.87 -18.87
CA PHE A 302 46.41 16.94 -19.23
C PHE A 302 46.28 16.32 -20.63
N ARG A 303 45.08 16.32 -21.25
CA ARG A 303 44.86 15.78 -22.59
C ARG A 303 45.41 16.70 -23.69
N VAL A 304 45.47 18.00 -23.45
CA VAL A 304 45.92 18.97 -24.45
C VAL A 304 47.45 19.02 -24.45
N ARG A 305 48.10 18.36 -25.43
CA ARG A 305 49.56 18.48 -25.72
C ARG A 305 49.96 19.89 -26.19
N SER A 306 49.00 20.78 -26.44
CA SER A 306 49.24 22.12 -26.95
C SER A 306 49.67 23.06 -25.82
N ALA A 307 50.77 23.80 -26.01
CA ALA A 307 51.35 24.77 -25.07
C ALA A 307 50.43 25.98 -24.76
N LYS A 308 49.21 26.03 -25.29
CA LYS A 308 48.22 27.06 -25.00
C LYS A 308 47.46 26.72 -23.72
N ALA A 309 47.77 27.41 -22.62
CA ALA A 309 47.06 27.26 -21.35
C ALA A 309 45.58 27.64 -21.50
N ILE A 310 44.69 26.65 -21.52
CA ILE A 310 43.23 26.86 -21.53
C ILE A 310 42.79 27.18 -20.10
N LYS A 311 42.44 28.45 -19.83
CA LYS A 311 41.84 28.86 -18.55
C LYS A 311 40.34 28.54 -18.57
N ILE A 312 39.97 27.41 -17.96
CA ILE A 312 38.57 27.08 -17.69
C ILE A 312 38.11 27.93 -16.48
N THR A 313 37.01 28.65 -16.63
CA THR A 313 36.44 29.52 -15.59
C THR A 313 35.50 28.71 -14.68
N ASP A 314 35.48 28.98 -13.38
CA ASP A 314 34.60 28.29 -12.41
C ASP A 314 33.10 28.43 -12.76
N LEU A 315 32.72 29.52 -13.42
CA LEU A 315 31.36 29.75 -13.91
C LEU A 315 30.93 28.72 -14.97
N ASP A 316 31.83 28.35 -15.88
CA ASP A 316 31.52 27.34 -16.90
C ASP A 316 31.39 25.94 -16.30
N LEU A 317 32.11 25.70 -15.21
CA LEU A 317 31.99 24.47 -14.43
C LEU A 317 30.66 24.41 -13.68
N MET A 318 30.24 25.53 -13.07
CA MET A 318 28.94 25.63 -12.40
C MET A 318 27.77 25.48 -13.39
N LYS A 319 27.88 26.01 -14.61
CA LYS A 319 26.87 25.79 -15.67
C LYS A 319 26.73 24.30 -16.01
N ARG A 320 27.85 23.57 -16.13
CA ARG A 320 27.84 22.12 -16.37
C ARG A 320 27.25 21.36 -15.18
N LEU A 321 27.58 21.74 -13.95
CA LEU A 321 26.99 21.15 -12.74
C LEU A 321 25.48 21.37 -12.71
N GLY A 322 25.02 22.60 -12.98
CA GLY A 322 23.60 22.93 -13.08
C GLY A 322 22.87 22.11 -14.14
N ALA A 323 23.50 21.85 -15.30
CA ALA A 323 22.93 20.98 -16.33
C ALA A 323 22.79 19.53 -15.85
N ILE A 324 23.78 18.99 -15.12
CA ILE A 324 23.73 17.64 -14.53
C ILE A 324 22.57 17.56 -13.51
N VAL A 325 22.55 18.46 -12.53
CA VAL A 325 21.52 18.51 -11.48
C VAL A 325 20.12 18.73 -12.08
N GLY A 326 20.00 19.60 -13.09
CA GLY A 326 18.75 19.84 -13.80
C GLY A 326 18.24 18.61 -14.53
N THR A 327 19.14 17.81 -15.11
CA THR A 327 18.78 16.53 -15.76
C THR A 327 18.21 15.55 -14.73
N PHE A 328 18.92 15.29 -13.62
CA PHE A 328 18.42 14.42 -12.54
C PHE A 328 17.09 14.92 -11.98
N THR A 329 16.96 16.22 -11.73
CA THR A 329 15.72 16.82 -11.20
C THR A 329 14.56 16.63 -12.17
N SER A 330 14.77 16.83 -13.47
CA SER A 330 13.72 16.62 -14.48
C SER A 330 13.23 15.17 -14.53
N LEU A 331 14.15 14.20 -14.42
CA LEU A 331 13.80 12.78 -14.36
C LEU A 331 13.00 12.44 -13.10
N LEU A 332 13.32 13.06 -11.95
CA LEU A 332 12.58 12.88 -10.69
C LEU A 332 11.17 13.47 -10.73
N VAL A 333 11.02 14.64 -11.36
CA VAL A 333 9.70 15.25 -11.60
C VAL A 333 8.86 14.32 -12.46
N ILE A 334 9.39 13.86 -13.61
CA ILE A 334 8.69 12.93 -14.50
C ILE A 334 8.29 11.67 -13.74
N ARG A 335 9.21 11.08 -12.96
CA ARG A 335 8.92 9.88 -12.16
C ARG A 335 7.78 10.13 -11.17
N THR A 336 7.85 11.23 -10.42
CA THR A 336 6.86 11.55 -9.39
C THR A 336 5.48 11.81 -10.00
N LEU A 337 5.42 12.35 -11.23
CA LEU A 337 4.18 12.59 -11.97
C LEU A 337 3.58 11.31 -12.59
N VAL A 338 4.41 10.42 -13.14
CA VAL A 338 3.95 9.19 -13.81
C VAL A 338 3.60 8.10 -12.80
N ALA A 339 4.42 7.93 -11.76
CA ALA A 339 4.26 6.89 -10.74
C ALA A 339 4.67 7.44 -9.36
N PRO A 340 3.75 8.08 -8.63
CA PRO A 340 4.04 8.61 -7.31
C PRO A 340 4.37 7.47 -6.31
N PRO A 341 5.37 7.62 -5.44
CA PRO A 341 5.73 6.59 -4.49
C PRO A 341 4.67 6.47 -3.38
N ILE A 342 4.07 5.28 -3.26
CA ILE A 342 3.03 4.99 -2.27
C ILE A 342 3.59 4.19 -1.09
N ALA A 343 3.03 4.41 0.10
CA ALA A 343 3.26 3.55 1.26
C ALA A 343 2.32 2.35 1.18
N ILE A 344 2.87 1.14 1.24
CA ILE A 344 2.12 -0.11 1.22
C ILE A 344 2.24 -0.81 2.58
N VAL A 345 1.19 -1.54 2.93
CA VAL A 345 1.19 -2.45 4.09
C VAL A 345 1.64 -3.82 3.60
N SER A 346 2.72 -4.33 4.17
CA SER A 346 3.17 -5.71 3.97
C SER A 346 3.00 -6.51 5.25
N TYR A 347 2.97 -7.83 5.13
CA TYR A 347 2.88 -8.76 6.26
C TYR A 347 4.19 -9.53 6.39
N THR A 348 4.70 -9.66 7.62
CA THR A 348 5.85 -10.54 7.92
C THR A 348 5.41 -12.01 7.99
N ALA A 349 6.36 -12.95 8.12
CA ALA A 349 6.08 -14.38 8.31
C ALA A 349 5.19 -14.67 9.53
N ASP A 350 5.31 -13.84 10.57
CA ASP A 350 4.49 -13.86 11.79
C ASP A 350 3.16 -13.05 11.64
N GLU A 351 2.74 -12.75 10.40
CA GLU A 351 1.51 -12.01 10.06
C GLU A 351 1.37 -10.58 10.65
N LEU A 352 2.44 -9.98 11.19
CA LEU A 352 2.40 -8.59 11.61
C LEU A 352 2.43 -7.62 10.43
N LYS A 353 1.64 -6.54 10.55
CA LYS A 353 1.61 -5.40 9.64
C LYS A 353 2.89 -4.58 9.75
N ALA A 354 3.51 -4.32 8.61
CA ALA A 354 4.63 -3.39 8.46
C ALA A 354 4.30 -2.38 7.36
N TRP A 355 4.63 -1.11 7.62
CA TRP A 355 4.51 -0.06 6.62
C TRP A 355 5.84 0.11 5.90
N LEU A 356 5.85 0.00 4.58
CA LEU A 356 7.04 0.24 3.76
C LEU A 356 6.71 1.14 2.58
N CYS A 357 7.70 1.90 2.11
CA CYS A 357 7.60 2.56 0.81
C CYS A 357 7.68 1.50 -0.28
N LYS A 358 6.71 1.47 -1.18
CA LYS A 358 6.73 0.57 -2.34
C LYS A 358 7.96 0.86 -3.20
N SER A 359 8.85 -0.12 -3.32
CA SER A 359 9.95 -0.11 -4.29
C SER A 359 9.47 -0.81 -5.55
N ASP A 360 9.49 -0.10 -6.68
CA ASP A 360 9.14 -0.69 -7.98
C ASP A 360 10.37 -1.30 -8.64
N TRP A 361 10.17 -2.15 -9.66
CA TRP A 361 11.27 -2.64 -10.52
C TRP A 361 12.12 -1.50 -11.13
N TRP A 362 11.58 -0.28 -11.20
CA TRP A 362 12.28 0.96 -11.56
C TRP A 362 13.47 1.29 -10.65
N ASP A 363 13.42 0.88 -9.38
CA ASP A 363 14.46 1.10 -8.38
C ASP A 363 15.53 0.00 -8.39
N HIS A 364 15.25 -1.12 -9.07
CA HIS A 364 16.07 -2.34 -9.07
C HIS A 364 16.57 -2.74 -10.47
N SER A 365 16.30 -1.92 -11.50
CA SER A 365 16.58 -2.24 -12.91
C SER A 365 18.07 -2.40 -13.27
N MET A 366 18.97 -2.34 -12.29
CA MET A 366 20.43 -2.53 -12.40
C MET A 366 20.85 -3.88 -13.00
N MET A 367 20.11 -4.97 -12.76
CA MET A 367 20.53 -6.32 -13.17
C MET A 367 20.22 -6.66 -14.64
N ILE A 368 19.09 -6.19 -15.19
CA ILE A 368 18.72 -6.49 -16.60
C ILE A 368 19.78 -5.92 -17.57
N ILE A 369 20.36 -4.77 -17.25
CA ILE A 369 21.32 -4.10 -18.13
C ILE A 369 22.73 -4.69 -17.98
N LEU A 370 23.14 -5.15 -16.79
CA LEU A 370 24.43 -5.84 -16.61
C LEU A 370 24.49 -7.20 -17.33
N ALA A 371 23.37 -7.92 -17.38
CA ALA A 371 23.25 -9.13 -18.21
C ALA A 371 23.40 -8.83 -19.72
N ASN A 372 23.05 -7.62 -20.16
CA ASN A 372 23.16 -7.16 -21.55
C ASN A 372 24.42 -6.30 -21.83
N LEU A 373 25.21 -5.94 -20.81
CA LEU A 373 26.42 -5.10 -20.92
C LEU A 373 27.63 -5.86 -21.50
N SER A 374 27.56 -7.18 -21.59
CA SER A 374 28.46 -7.96 -22.47
C SER A 374 28.33 -7.55 -23.95
N TYR A 375 27.21 -6.92 -24.34
CA TYR A 375 26.96 -6.44 -25.69
C TYR A 375 27.35 -4.96 -25.93
N ILE A 376 27.32 -4.11 -24.89
CA ILE A 376 27.59 -2.67 -24.99
C ILE A 376 29.08 -2.34 -24.93
N GLN A 377 29.90 -3.22 -24.35
CA GLN A 377 31.35 -3.04 -24.27
C GLN A 377 32.03 -2.90 -25.65
N HIS A 378 31.35 -3.32 -26.73
CA HIS A 378 31.82 -3.21 -28.11
C HIS A 378 31.57 -1.84 -28.77
N PHE A 379 30.66 -1.01 -28.25
CA PHE A 379 30.25 0.25 -28.91
C PHE A 379 30.97 1.50 -28.37
N MET A 380 31.46 1.48 -27.11
CA MET A 380 32.20 2.63 -26.51
C MET A 380 33.74 2.55 -26.66
N LEU A 381 34.26 1.54 -27.35
CA LEU A 381 35.69 1.39 -27.67
C LEU A 381 36.03 1.75 -29.12
N ILE A 382 35.24 2.61 -29.78
CA ILE A 382 35.63 3.20 -31.06
C ILE A 382 36.32 4.55 -30.78
N PRO A 383 37.66 4.65 -30.89
CA PRO A 383 38.30 5.94 -30.99
C PRO A 383 37.93 6.55 -32.36
N GLY A 384 37.12 7.60 -32.35
CA GLY A 384 36.92 8.46 -33.51
C GLY A 384 38.26 9.07 -33.96
N GLY A 385 38.52 8.97 -35.27
CA GLY A 385 39.81 9.21 -35.89
C GLY A 385 40.38 10.62 -35.76
N GLY A 386 41.70 10.68 -35.89
CA GLY A 386 42.52 11.88 -35.98
C GLY A 386 44.00 11.53 -35.86
N GLU A 387 44.68 11.50 -37.01
CA GLU A 387 46.13 11.50 -37.29
C GLU A 387 47.12 10.80 -36.33
N TYR A 388 47.77 9.77 -36.87
CA TYR A 388 48.85 8.99 -36.26
C TYR A 388 50.19 9.63 -36.70
N ASP A 389 50.91 10.26 -35.77
CA ASP A 389 52.33 10.61 -35.96
C ASP A 389 53.19 9.42 -35.52
N ASP A 390 54.01 8.93 -36.44
CA ASP A 390 54.96 7.83 -36.28
C ASP A 390 56.15 8.25 -35.42
N ASP A 391 56.16 7.98 -34.11
CA ASP A 391 57.38 8.16 -33.28
C ASP A 391 57.43 7.37 -31.95
N VAL A 392 56.66 6.27 -31.80
CA VAL A 392 56.78 5.40 -30.61
C VAL A 392 56.79 3.92 -31.01
N ALA A 393 57.75 3.55 -31.85
CA ALA A 393 58.12 2.17 -32.15
C ALA A 393 59.55 1.88 -31.66
N MET A 394 59.79 2.06 -30.37
CA MET A 394 61.03 1.59 -29.74
C MET A 394 60.76 1.28 -28.27
N LEU A 395 60.22 0.08 -28.00
CA LEU A 395 60.38 -0.72 -26.77
C LEU A 395 59.38 -1.87 -26.85
N VAL A 396 59.77 -2.93 -27.55
CA VAL A 396 59.45 -4.36 -27.37
C VAL A 396 59.79 -4.99 -28.72
N GLY A 397 60.96 -5.63 -28.77
CA GLY A 397 61.33 -6.46 -29.91
C GLY A 397 60.46 -7.71 -29.91
N GLU A 398 59.69 -7.90 -30.98
CA GLU A 398 59.16 -9.21 -31.36
C GLU A 398 58.99 -9.24 -32.87
N THR A 399 59.34 -10.38 -33.46
CA THR A 399 59.73 -10.58 -34.86
C THR A 399 58.58 -10.56 -35.87
N ARG A 400 58.91 -10.13 -37.10
CA ARG A 400 58.08 -10.09 -38.30
C ARG A 400 57.67 -11.52 -38.74
N ARG A 401 56.36 -11.82 -38.80
CA ARG A 401 55.80 -12.93 -39.60
C ARG A 401 54.69 -12.44 -40.53
N GLU A 402 54.81 -12.82 -41.79
CA GLU A 402 54.03 -12.36 -42.94
C GLU A 402 52.53 -12.69 -42.84
N ARG A 403 51.69 -11.72 -43.23
CA ARG A 403 50.25 -11.90 -43.43
C ARG A 403 49.99 -12.19 -44.91
N ARG A 404 49.47 -13.38 -45.24
CA ARG A 404 48.84 -13.64 -46.55
C ARG A 404 47.35 -13.26 -46.49
N LYS A 405 46.87 -12.56 -47.52
CA LYS A 405 45.44 -12.22 -47.73
C LYS A 405 44.73 -13.37 -48.45
N CYS A 406 43.53 -13.71 -48.00
CA CYS A 406 42.50 -14.36 -48.83
C CYS A 406 41.23 -13.50 -48.74
N GLY A 407 40.98 -12.68 -49.76
CA GLY A 407 39.79 -11.82 -49.83
C GLY A 407 39.69 -10.75 -48.72
N ASN A 408 38.47 -10.28 -48.46
CA ASN A 408 38.17 -9.16 -47.56
C ASN A 408 37.94 -9.57 -46.09
N GLN A 409 38.64 -10.58 -45.57
CA GLN A 409 38.55 -10.90 -44.13
C GLN A 409 39.79 -11.61 -43.58
N TRP A 410 40.15 -11.30 -42.32
CA TRP A 410 41.23 -11.94 -41.57
C TRP A 410 40.68 -13.11 -40.75
N ILE A 411 41.32 -14.28 -40.80
CA ILE A 411 40.94 -15.49 -40.04
C ILE A 411 42.13 -15.94 -39.16
N PHE A 412 41.87 -16.26 -37.89
CA PHE A 412 42.75 -17.04 -37.01
C PHE A 412 42.25 -18.50 -36.95
N PRO A 413 43.14 -19.52 -36.85
CA PRO A 413 42.71 -20.92 -36.78
C PRO A 413 42.45 -21.38 -35.34
N ASN A 414 41.55 -22.38 -35.23
CA ASN A 414 41.12 -23.18 -34.07
C ASN A 414 40.01 -22.61 -33.16
N SER A 415 38.75 -22.88 -33.51
CA SER A 415 37.89 -23.86 -32.80
C SER A 415 36.45 -23.77 -33.33
N ASP A 416 35.83 -24.94 -33.51
CA ASP A 416 34.54 -25.18 -34.13
C ASP A 416 33.36 -24.49 -33.41
N HIS A 417 32.43 -23.90 -34.16
CA HIS A 417 30.98 -23.92 -33.86
C HIS A 417 30.17 -23.31 -35.03
N HIS A 418 29.64 -24.17 -35.90
CA HIS A 418 28.43 -23.89 -36.68
C HIS A 418 27.19 -24.25 -35.85
N CYS A 419 26.06 -23.60 -36.18
CA CYS A 419 24.68 -23.81 -35.70
C CYS A 419 24.26 -23.15 -34.36
N TYR A 420 24.04 -21.83 -34.39
CA TYR A 420 23.08 -21.15 -33.49
C TYR A 420 22.35 -19.98 -34.18
N THR A 421 22.05 -20.08 -35.48
CA THR A 421 21.33 -19.02 -36.23
C THR A 421 19.84 -19.25 -36.43
N THR A 422 19.26 -20.31 -35.85
CA THR A 422 17.83 -20.61 -35.93
C THR A 422 17.07 -20.58 -34.60
N ALA A 423 17.76 -20.40 -33.47
CA ALA A 423 17.13 -20.14 -32.15
C ALA A 423 16.88 -18.64 -31.88
N LEU A 424 17.47 -17.76 -32.69
CA LEU A 424 17.41 -16.30 -32.54
C LEU A 424 16.05 -15.69 -32.92
N ASN A 425 15.30 -16.28 -33.87
CA ASN A 425 13.99 -15.74 -34.26
C ASN A 425 12.83 -16.21 -33.34
N ALA A 426 13.01 -17.32 -32.61
CA ALA A 426 11.98 -17.81 -31.68
C ALA A 426 12.05 -17.15 -30.29
N SER A 427 13.25 -16.71 -29.87
CA SER A 427 13.48 -15.99 -28.60
C SER A 427 13.16 -14.49 -28.72
N PHE A 428 13.29 -13.90 -29.91
CA PHE A 428 12.91 -12.51 -30.19
C PHE A 428 11.39 -12.28 -30.20
N ASN A 429 10.61 -13.25 -30.69
CA ASN A 429 9.14 -13.13 -30.73
C ASN A 429 8.44 -13.52 -29.43
N SER A 430 9.07 -14.35 -28.56
CA SER A 430 8.43 -14.82 -27.33
C SER A 430 8.61 -13.87 -26.13
N THR A 431 9.58 -12.94 -26.19
CA THR A 431 9.79 -11.92 -25.15
C THR A 431 9.00 -10.63 -25.40
N MET A 432 8.40 -10.47 -26.58
CA MET A 432 7.69 -9.24 -26.98
C MET A 432 6.16 -9.29 -26.79
N VAL A 433 5.59 -10.41 -26.29
CA VAL A 433 4.11 -10.63 -26.30
C VAL A 433 3.45 -10.71 -24.91
N SER A 434 4.14 -10.72 -23.77
CA SER A 434 3.46 -10.90 -22.47
C SER A 434 3.26 -9.66 -21.58
N HIS A 435 3.71 -8.46 -21.94
CA HIS A 435 3.34 -7.24 -21.19
C HIS A 435 3.20 -6.02 -22.10
N GLY A 436 1.96 -5.67 -22.44
CA GLY A 436 1.59 -4.41 -23.08
C GLY A 436 1.76 -3.22 -22.14
N THR A 437 3.00 -2.81 -21.87
CA THR A 437 3.34 -1.52 -21.21
C THR A 437 4.50 -0.82 -21.90
N LEU A 438 4.24 -0.33 -23.11
CA LEU A 438 5.16 0.40 -23.99
C LEU A 438 5.49 1.84 -23.52
N LEU A 439 5.39 2.15 -22.22
CA LEU A 439 5.68 3.47 -21.62
C LEU A 439 6.54 3.41 -20.35
N ASN A 440 7.03 2.22 -20.03
CA ASN A 440 7.72 1.91 -18.80
C ASN A 440 9.22 1.77 -19.13
N ASN A 441 9.98 2.87 -19.04
CA ASN A 441 11.42 2.92 -19.33
C ASN A 441 12.28 3.06 -18.05
N PRO A 442 13.39 2.31 -17.90
CA PRO A 442 14.24 2.30 -16.70
C PRO A 442 15.18 3.50 -16.68
N MET A 443 14.67 4.68 -16.33
CA MET A 443 15.42 5.93 -16.52
C MET A 443 16.39 6.31 -15.39
N PRO A 444 16.02 6.32 -14.10
CA PRO A 444 16.87 6.94 -13.05
C PRO A 444 18.16 6.16 -12.75
N CYS A 445 18.05 4.86 -12.48
CA CYS A 445 19.19 4.01 -12.15
C CYS A 445 20.15 3.82 -13.35
N LEU A 446 19.62 3.75 -14.58
CA LEU A 446 20.45 3.65 -15.78
C LEU A 446 21.32 4.89 -15.95
N VAL A 447 20.76 6.08 -15.69
CA VAL A 447 21.50 7.34 -15.76
C VAL A 447 22.58 7.40 -14.69
N GLU A 448 22.30 6.96 -13.46
CA GLU A 448 23.28 6.88 -12.36
C GLU A 448 24.46 5.95 -12.72
N LEU A 449 24.19 4.76 -13.25
CA LEU A 449 25.23 3.81 -13.64
C LEU A 449 26.10 4.35 -14.77
N CYS A 450 25.48 4.86 -15.85
CA CYS A 450 26.21 5.46 -16.96
C CYS A 450 27.08 6.63 -16.48
N PHE A 451 26.59 7.40 -15.51
CA PHE A 451 27.31 8.51 -14.89
C PHE A 451 28.53 8.03 -14.09
N LEU A 452 28.39 6.99 -13.27
CA LEU A 452 29.51 6.41 -12.52
C LEU A 452 30.54 5.71 -13.42
N VAL A 453 30.10 5.01 -14.46
CA VAL A 453 30.99 4.39 -15.46
C VAL A 453 31.79 5.46 -16.21
N TRP A 454 31.16 6.58 -16.59
CA TRP A 454 31.86 7.73 -17.13
C TRP A 454 32.89 8.28 -16.12
N GLY A 455 32.52 8.34 -14.84
CA GLY A 455 33.43 8.70 -13.76
C GLY A 455 34.66 7.80 -13.65
N ILE A 456 34.48 6.48 -13.71
CA ILE A 456 35.57 5.51 -13.72
C ILE A 456 36.50 5.74 -14.91
N ARG A 457 35.94 5.95 -16.11
CA ARG A 457 36.73 6.25 -17.32
C ARG A 457 37.58 7.50 -17.11
N LEU A 458 37.04 8.56 -16.51
CA LEU A 458 37.79 9.77 -16.17
C LEU A 458 38.92 9.50 -15.17
N CYS A 459 38.66 8.72 -14.12
CA CYS A 459 39.68 8.33 -13.14
C CYS A 459 40.85 7.57 -13.79
N ILE A 460 40.57 6.66 -14.74
CA ILE A 460 41.59 5.91 -15.47
C ILE A 460 42.46 6.84 -16.32
N VAL A 461 41.87 7.84 -16.98
CA VAL A 461 42.60 8.83 -17.79
C VAL A 461 43.52 9.69 -16.91
N VAL A 462 43.03 10.09 -15.73
CA VAL A 462 43.73 11.00 -14.82
C VAL A 462 44.75 10.28 -13.93
N ARG A 463 44.78 8.94 -13.87
CA ARG A 463 45.64 8.17 -12.96
C ARG A 463 47.14 8.47 -13.05
N LYS A 464 47.63 8.89 -14.23
CA LYS A 464 49.05 9.21 -14.48
C LYS A 464 49.35 10.71 -14.39
N ALA A 465 48.35 11.55 -14.14
CA ALA A 465 48.54 12.98 -14.03
C ALA A 465 49.26 13.32 -12.71
N PRO A 466 50.28 14.20 -12.73
CA PRO A 466 50.87 14.73 -11.50
C PRO A 466 49.80 15.52 -10.74
N SER A 467 49.48 15.08 -9.52
CA SER A 467 48.56 15.77 -8.62
C SER A 467 49.31 16.33 -7.43
N GLU A 468 49.11 17.61 -7.12
CA GLU A 468 49.55 18.13 -5.83
C GLU A 468 48.82 17.40 -4.70
N PHE A 469 49.56 17.01 -3.65
CA PHE A 469 49.02 16.37 -2.45
C PHE A 469 48.27 15.03 -2.68
N ASN A 470 48.55 14.30 -3.77
CA ASN A 470 47.89 13.02 -4.11
C ASN A 470 46.36 13.10 -4.25
N GLU A 471 45.80 14.29 -4.51
CA GLU A 471 44.36 14.52 -4.56
C GLU A 471 43.61 13.60 -5.56
N SER A 472 44.18 13.38 -6.74
CA SER A 472 43.56 12.55 -7.79
C SER A 472 43.38 11.09 -7.36
N LYS A 473 44.27 10.56 -6.51
CA LYS A 473 44.19 9.20 -5.96
C LYS A 473 43.02 9.07 -4.99
N PHE A 474 42.82 10.04 -4.10
CA PHE A 474 41.71 10.03 -3.15
C PHE A 474 40.36 10.16 -3.85
N ILE A 475 40.26 11.02 -4.88
CA ILE A 475 39.04 11.14 -5.67
C ILE A 475 38.75 9.83 -6.42
N SER A 476 39.77 9.20 -7.00
CA SER A 476 39.60 7.90 -7.67
C SER A 476 39.15 6.81 -6.71
N LEU A 477 39.75 6.74 -5.52
CA LEU A 477 39.36 5.79 -4.48
C LEU A 477 37.91 5.98 -4.04
N ALA A 478 37.46 7.23 -3.85
CA ALA A 478 36.07 7.53 -3.51
C ALA A 478 35.09 7.05 -4.59
N ILE A 479 35.38 7.31 -5.88
CA ILE A 479 34.53 6.90 -7.00
C ILE A 479 34.50 5.38 -7.16
N TYR A 480 35.65 4.70 -7.01
CA TYR A 480 35.69 3.24 -7.06
C TYR A 480 34.92 2.59 -5.90
N ASN A 481 35.08 3.12 -4.68
CA ASN A 481 34.36 2.62 -3.51
C ASN A 481 32.84 2.79 -3.68
N GLU A 482 32.39 3.95 -4.15
CA GLU A 482 30.96 4.18 -4.39
C GLU A 482 30.39 3.22 -5.45
N PHE A 483 31.10 3.04 -6.56
CA PHE A 483 30.66 2.13 -7.61
C PHE A 483 30.56 0.68 -7.12
N LEU A 484 31.59 0.20 -6.41
CA LEU A 484 31.61 -1.16 -5.87
C LEU A 484 30.53 -1.38 -4.81
N LEU A 485 30.32 -0.41 -3.93
CA LEU A 485 29.27 -0.47 -2.91
C LEU A 485 27.88 -0.46 -3.53
N SER A 486 27.64 0.43 -4.49
CA SER A 486 26.38 0.52 -5.22
C SER A 486 26.08 -0.77 -5.98
N LEU A 487 27.09 -1.36 -6.63
CA LEU A 487 26.96 -2.66 -7.29
C LEU A 487 26.60 -3.76 -6.29
N PHE A 488 27.34 -3.84 -5.17
CA PHE A 488 27.11 -4.84 -4.13
C PHE A 488 25.71 -4.76 -3.53
N LEU A 489 25.24 -3.55 -3.16
CA LEU A 489 23.92 -3.33 -2.58
C LEU A 489 22.78 -3.67 -3.55
N ASN A 490 22.95 -3.37 -4.84
CA ASN A 490 21.95 -3.73 -5.84
C ASN A 490 21.88 -5.26 -6.07
N ILE A 491 23.03 -5.95 -6.05
CA ILE A 491 23.08 -7.41 -6.16
C ILE A 491 22.46 -8.07 -4.93
N SER A 492 22.81 -7.61 -3.72
CA SER A 492 22.30 -8.21 -2.48
C SER A 492 20.80 -8.03 -2.34
N MET A 493 20.26 -6.86 -2.70
CA MET A 493 18.81 -6.63 -2.73
C MET A 493 18.10 -7.58 -3.70
N TYR A 494 18.65 -7.82 -4.90
CA TYR A 494 18.07 -8.77 -5.84
C TYR A 494 18.12 -10.21 -5.32
N ALA A 495 19.22 -10.63 -4.70
CA ALA A 495 19.37 -11.99 -4.18
C ALA A 495 18.45 -12.33 -2.98
N ILE A 496 17.89 -11.30 -2.32
CA ILE A 496 16.97 -11.43 -1.19
C ILE A 496 15.50 -11.51 -1.65
N PHE A 497 15.19 -11.10 -2.89
CA PHE A 497 13.89 -11.30 -3.53
C PHE A 497 13.89 -12.56 -4.39
#